data_AF-A0A7C5FZ82-F1
#
_entry.id   AF-A0A7C5FZ82-F1
#
_cell.length_a   1.000
_cell.length_b   1.000
_cell.length_c   1.000
_cell.angle_alpha   90.00
_cell.angle_beta   90.00
_cell.angle_gamma   90.00
#
_symmetry.space_group_name_H-M   'P 1'
#
loop_
_entity.id
_entity.type
_entity.pdbx_description
1 polymer ?
#
loop_
_entity_poly.entity_id
_entity_poly.type
_entity_poly.pdbx_seq_one_letter_code
_entity_poly.pdbx_strand_id
1 'polypeptide(L)' 'MTNLWGQLVLAVLTLGFSAGSLAQKVDWSSWEELPVFHNGRVMPLISFAEETVELICGRANPVL' A
#
# COMPACT_ATOMS: atom_id res chain seq x y z
N MET A 1 -33.68 4.75 36.81
CA MET A 1 -34.04 5.93 36.01
C MET A 1 -32.77 6.38 35.30
N THR A 2 -32.57 5.91 34.07
CA THR A 2 -31.37 6.23 33.29
C THR A 2 -31.46 7.67 32.79
N ASN A 3 -30.42 8.44 33.05
CA ASN A 3 -30.27 9.85 32.69
C ASN A 3 -30.11 9.98 31.17
N LEU A 4 -31.21 10.35 30.49
CA LEU A 4 -31.30 10.54 29.03
C LEU A 4 -30.15 11.41 28.47
N TRP A 5 -29.72 12.41 29.25
CA TRP A 5 -28.58 13.28 28.94
C TRP A 5 -27.24 12.54 28.85
N GLY A 6 -27.00 11.54 29.72
CA GLY A 6 -25.79 10.73 29.67
C GLY A 6 -25.72 9.86 28.42
N GLN A 7 -26.87 9.38 27.94
CA GLN A 7 -26.95 8.61 26.69
C GLN A 7 -26.70 9.49 25.45
N LEU A 8 -27.18 10.74 25.45
CA LEU A 8 -26.92 11.67 24.35
C LEU A 8 -25.44 12.04 24.24
N VAL A 9 -24.76 12.30 25.36
CA VAL A 9 -23.32 12.60 25.37
C VAL A 9 -22.50 11.39 24.91
N LEU A 10 -22.86 10.19 25.37
CA LEU A 10 -22.21 8.95 24.94
C LEU A 10 -22.40 8.69 23.44
N ALA A 11 -23.59 8.94 22.90
CA ALA A 11 -23.88 8.78 21.47
C ALA A 11 -23.11 9.77 20.58
N VAL A 12 -22.92 11.00 21.04
CA VAL A 12 -22.12 12.00 20.30
C VAL A 12 -20.63 11.62 20.31
N LEU A 13 -20.12 11.10 21.43
CA LEU A 13 -18.72 10.69 21.55
C LEU A 13 -18.37 9.45 20.70
N THR A 14 -19.30 8.52 20.49
CA THR A 14 -19.06 7.33 19.66
C THR A 14 -19.15 7.60 18.16
N LEU A 15 -19.97 8.57 17.73
CA LEU A 15 -20.09 8.95 16.31
C LEU A 15 -18.84 9.67 15.77
N GLY A 16 -18.07 10.34 16.63
CA GLY A 16 -16.82 11.01 16.24
C GLY A 16 -15.62 10.08 16.11
N PHE A 17 -15.69 8.85 16.65
CA PHE A 17 -14.55 7.93 16.73
C PHE A 17 -14.44 6.98 15.53
N SER A 18 -15.37 7.03 14.58
CA SER A 18 -15.37 6.18 13.38
C SER A 18 -14.76 6.85 12.15
N ALA A 19 -13.98 7.91 12.31
CA ALA A 19 -13.07 8.38 11.27
C ALA A 19 -11.94 7.36 11.12
N GLY A 20 -12.27 6.19 10.58
CA GLY A 20 -11.32 5.17 10.19
C GLY A 20 -10.26 5.83 9.33
N SER A 21 -8.99 5.58 9.66
CA SER A 21 -7.91 5.94 8.77
C SER A 21 -8.19 5.27 7.44
N LEU A 22 -8.64 6.04 6.46
CA LEU A 22 -8.45 5.69 5.06
C LEU A 22 -6.94 5.67 4.90
N ALA A 23 -6.33 4.53 5.19
CA ALA A 23 -4.96 4.24 4.80
C ALA A 23 -4.96 4.31 3.28
N GLN A 24 -4.75 5.53 2.76
CA GLN A 24 -4.63 5.76 1.35
C GLN A 24 -3.43 4.95 0.92
N LYS A 25 -3.70 3.84 0.22
CA LYS A 25 -2.66 2.98 -0.32
C LYS A 25 -1.79 3.89 -1.18
N VAL A 26 -0.51 3.99 -0.85
CA VAL A 26 0.44 4.73 -1.66
C VAL A 26 0.45 4.06 -3.02
N ASP A 27 0.19 4.84 -4.06
CA ASP A 27 0.30 4.39 -5.43
C ASP A 27 1.77 4.37 -5.83
N TRP A 28 2.28 3.17 -6.10
CA TRP A 28 3.67 2.93 -6.47
C TRP A 28 3.85 2.70 -7.97
N SER A 29 2.77 2.75 -8.77
CA SER A 29 2.83 2.48 -10.22
C SER A 29 3.85 3.38 -10.93
N SER A 30 3.91 4.66 -10.58
CA SER A 30 4.91 5.59 -11.13
C SER A 30 6.36 5.21 -10.83
N TRP A 31 6.62 4.49 -9.73
CA TRP A 31 7.95 3.99 -9.40
C TRP A 31 8.32 2.77 -10.25
N GLU A 32 7.36 1.90 -10.54
CA GLU A 32 7.54 0.69 -11.35
C GLU A 32 7.98 1.01 -12.78
N GLU A 33 7.53 2.15 -13.32
CA GLU A 33 7.83 2.62 -14.68
C GLU A 33 9.12 3.44 -14.80
N LEU A 34 9.86 3.67 -13.70
CA LEU A 34 11.09 4.45 -13.75
C LEU A 34 12.09 3.82 -14.74
N PRO A 35 12.72 4.61 -15.64
CA PRO A 35 13.63 4.08 -16.63
C PRO A 35 14.95 3.63 -15.99
N VAL A 36 15.35 2.40 -16.27
CA VAL A 36 16.62 1.79 -15.88
C VAL A 36 17.42 1.44 -17.12
N PHE A 37 18.72 1.75 -17.12
CA PHE A 37 19.63 1.36 -18.19
C PHE A 37 20.35 0.06 -17.84
N HIS A 38 20.13 -0.99 -18.62
CA HIS A 38 20.72 -2.31 -18.43
C HIS A 38 20.94 -2.99 -19.78
N ASN A 39 22.04 -3.74 -19.94
CA ASN A 39 22.39 -4.44 -21.20
C ASN A 39 22.32 -3.56 -22.47
N GLY A 40 22.69 -2.29 -22.36
CA GLY A 40 22.66 -1.36 -23.49
C GLY A 40 21.27 -0.87 -23.91
N ARG A 41 20.22 -1.18 -23.14
CA ARG A 41 18.84 -0.77 -23.41
C ARG A 41 18.23 -0.09 -22.17
N VAL A 42 17.24 0.76 -22.40
CA VAL A 42 16.41 1.32 -21.34
C VAL A 42 15.18 0.44 -21.17
N MET A 43 14.84 0.09 -19.94
CA MET A 43 13.63 -0.67 -19.60
C MET A 43 13.01 -0.17 -18.28
N PRO A 44 11.75 -0.52 -17.98
CA PRO A 44 11.11 -0.19 -16.71
C PRO A 44 11.83 -0.83 -15.51
N LEU A 45 11.80 -0.16 -14.36
CA LEU A 45 12.37 -0.65 -13.10
C LEU A 45 11.80 -2.01 -12.71
N ILE A 46 10.49 -2.20 -12.87
CA ILE A 46 9.84 -3.46 -12.51
C ILE A 46 10.38 -4.64 -13.33
N SER A 47 10.57 -4.45 -14.64
CA SER A 47 11.15 -5.48 -15.52
C SER A 47 12.58 -5.84 -15.12
N PHE A 48 13.40 -4.83 -14.80
CA PHE A 48 14.75 -5.06 -14.29
C PHE A 48 14.75 -5.85 -12.97
N ALA A 49 13.83 -5.53 -12.06
CA ALA A 49 13.70 -6.23 -10.79
C ALA A 49 13.30 -7.70 -10.99
N GLU A 50 12.33 -7.98 -11.86
CA GLU A 50 11.91 -9.34 -12.20
C GLU A 50 13.06 -10.17 -12.78
N GLU A 51 13.79 -9.63 -13.76
CA GLU A 51 14.96 -10.29 -14.35
C GLU A 51 16.05 -10.57 -13.30
N THR A 52 16.31 -9.60 -12.40
CA THR A 52 17.30 -9.74 -11.33
C THR A 52 16.90 -10.82 -10.33
N VAL A 53 15.63 -10.84 -9.93
CA VAL A 53 15.10 -11.85 -9.01
C VAL A 53 15.13 -13.23 -9.65
N GLU A 54 14.77 -13.35 -10.93
CA GLU A 54 14.88 -14.60 -11.65
C GLU A 54 16.33 -15.09 -11.75
N LEU A 55 17.28 -14.19 -12.00
CA LEU A 55 18.71 -14.52 -12.03
C LEU A 55 19.21 -15.07 -10.69
N ILE A 56 18.77 -14.48 -9.57
CA ILE A 56 19.24 -14.84 -8.23
C ILE A 56 18.50 -16.06 -7.67
N CYS A 57 17.18 -16.09 -7.82
CA CYS A 57 16.30 -17.09 -7.19
C CYS A 57 15.89 -18.22 -8.13
N GLY A 58 16.11 -18.09 -9.44
CA GLY A 58 15.64 -19.04 -10.46
C GLY A 58 14.16 -18.92 -10.81
N ARG A 59 13.42 -17.95 -10.23
CA ARG A 59 12.07 -17.56 -10.66
C ARG A 59 11.80 -16.10 -10.35
N ALA A 60 11.00 -15.43 -11.17
CA ALA A 60 10.67 -14.01 -11.00
C ALA A 60 9.79 -13.68 -9.76
N ASN A 61 8.96 -14.61 -9.28
CA ASN A 61 8.10 -14.41 -8.10
C ASN A 61 8.27 -15.53 -7.07
N PRO A 62 9.34 -15.49 -6.26
CA PRO A 62 9.57 -16.45 -5.20
C PRO A 62 8.56 -16.28 -4.06
N VAL A 63 8.04 -17.39 -3.57
CA VAL A 63 7.24 -17.45 -2.33
C VAL A 63 8.12 -18.03 -1.23
N LEU A 64 7.96 -17.54 0.00
CA LEU A 64 8.65 -18.04 1.19
C LEU A 64 8.17 -19.45 1.57
#